data_AF-A0A149V101-F1
#
_entry.id   AF-A0A149V101-F1
#
_cell.length_a   1.000
_cell.length_b   1.000
_cell.length_c   1.000
_cell.angle_alpha   90.00
_cell.angle_beta   90.00
_cell.angle_gamma   90.00
#
_symmetry.space_group_name_H-M   'P 1'
#
loop_
_entity.id
_entity.type
_entity.pdbx_description
1 polymer ?
#
loop_
_entity_poly.entity_id
_entity_poly.type
_entity_poly.pdbx_seq_one_letter_code
_entity_poly.pdbx_strand_id
1 'polypeptide(L)'
;MVTPLDIAGRYVDKAPVDLLAMARALGISVDMDAEMEDPDVSGIIRRNSNGRYAVQINGRDNAKRKKFTLAHEIAHYLLHRD
;
A
#
# COMPACT_ATOMS: atom_id res chain seq x y z
N MET A 1 9.48 -3.48 -21.16
CA MET A 1 9.41 -4.07 -19.82
C MET A 1 8.30 -3.33 -19.08
N VAL A 2 7.34 -4.03 -18.46
CA VAL A 2 6.23 -3.36 -17.73
C VAL A 2 6.78 -2.80 -16.42
N THR A 3 6.60 -1.51 -16.19
CA THR A 3 7.03 -0.83 -14.96
C THR A 3 5.95 -0.91 -13.87
N PRO A 4 6.28 -0.64 -12.60
CA PRO A 4 5.28 -0.50 -11.54
C PRO A 4 4.28 0.62 -11.80
N LEU A 5 4.73 1.71 -12.42
CA LEU A 5 3.85 2.82 -12.76
C LEU A 5 2.86 2.41 -13.85
N ASP A 6 3.28 1.60 -14.83
CA ASP A 6 2.37 0.99 -15.82
C ASP A 6 1.34 0.06 -15.17
N ILE A 7 1.73 -0.67 -14.12
CA ILE A 7 0.79 -1.51 -13.36
C ILE A 7 -0.21 -0.64 -12.62
N ALA A 8 0.24 0.39 -11.90
CA ALA A 8 -0.63 1.30 -11.15
C ALA A 8 -1.60 2.06 -12.06
N GLY A 9 -1.16 2.46 -13.25
CA GLY A 9 -1.97 3.12 -14.28
C GLY A 9 -3.27 2.38 -14.59
N ARG A 10 -3.24 1.04 -14.61
CA ARG A 10 -4.43 0.19 -14.91
C ARG A 10 -5.56 0.31 -13.89
N TYR A 11 -5.31 0.90 -12.73
CA TYR A 11 -6.25 0.98 -11.61
C TYR A 11 -6.74 2.41 -11.32
N VAL A 12 -6.03 3.44 -11.77
CA VAL A 12 -6.32 4.84 -11.39
C VAL A 12 -7.21 5.60 -12.36
N ASP A 13 -7.54 5.03 -13.52
CA ASP A 13 -8.34 5.70 -14.56
C ASP A 13 -9.82 5.89 -14.18
N LYS A 14 -10.34 5.13 -13.20
CA LYS A 14 -11.74 5.22 -12.79
C LYS A 14 -11.92 5.00 -11.29
N ALA A 15 -12.78 5.81 -10.69
CA ALA A 15 -13.24 5.61 -9.33
C ALA A 15 -14.44 4.62 -9.28
N PRO A 16 -14.55 3.79 -8.21
CA PRO A 16 -13.61 3.67 -7.10
C PRO A 16 -12.35 2.87 -7.49
N VAL A 17 -11.18 3.28 -6.96
CA VAL A 17 -9.90 2.58 -7.16
C VAL A 17 -9.82 1.37 -6.24
N ASP A 18 -9.54 0.19 -6.81
CA ASP A 18 -9.27 -1.03 -6.04
C ASP A 18 -7.80 -1.10 -5.60
N LEU A 19 -7.51 -0.49 -4.45
CA LEU A 19 -6.16 -0.41 -3.88
C LEU A 19 -5.57 -1.78 -3.51
N LEU A 20 -6.40 -2.73 -3.09
CA LEU A 20 -5.93 -4.08 -2.71
C LEU A 20 -5.57 -4.89 -3.95
N ALA A 21 -6.35 -4.78 -5.02
CA ALA A 21 -5.99 -5.39 -6.30
C ALA A 21 -4.73 -4.76 -6.88
N MET A 22 -4.59 -3.43 -6.79
CA MET A 22 -3.38 -2.72 -7.23
C MET A 22 -2.14 -3.18 -6.45
N ALA A 23 -2.18 -3.19 -5.11
CA ALA A 23 -1.08 -3.65 -4.27
C ALA A 23 -0.65 -5.09 -4.60
N ARG A 24 -1.64 -5.98 -4.80
CA ARG A 24 -1.40 -7.37 -5.19
C ARG A 24 -0.69 -7.48 -6.54
N ALA A 25 -1.12 -6.69 -7.54
CA ALA A 25 -0.49 -6.67 -8.85
C ALA A 25 0.94 -6.10 -8.81
N LEU A 26 1.22 -5.19 -7.87
CA LEU A 26 2.56 -4.67 -7.61
C LEU A 26 3.44 -5.64 -6.80
N GLY A 27 2.89 -6.77 -6.34
CA GLY A 27 3.60 -7.76 -5.54
C GLY A 27 3.74 -7.40 -4.05
N ILE A 28 3.01 -6.38 -3.59
CA ILE A 28 2.99 -5.88 -2.21
C ILE A 28 1.96 -6.68 -1.40
N SER A 29 2.36 -7.24 -0.26
CA SER A 29 1.41 -7.80 0.70
C SER A 29 0.85 -6.70 1.61
N VAL A 30 -0.44 -6.76 1.93
CA VAL A 30 -1.10 -5.74 2.74
C VAL A 30 -1.78 -6.39 3.94
N ASP A 31 -1.54 -5.84 5.12
CA ASP A 31 -2.32 -6.10 6.34
C ASP A 31 -3.11 -4.84 6.70
N MET A 32 -4.44 -4.94 6.68
CA MET A 32 -5.35 -3.80 6.90
C MET A 32 -5.70 -3.58 8.38
N ASP A 33 -5.31 -4.51 9.25
CA ASP A 33 -5.72 -4.57 10.65
C ASP A 33 -4.53 -4.81 11.58
N ALA A 34 -3.36 -4.29 11.20
CA ALA A 34 -2.14 -4.45 11.97
C ALA A 34 -2.20 -3.70 13.30
N GLU A 35 -1.64 -4.30 14.34
CA GLU A 35 -1.36 -3.63 15.61
C GLU A 35 -0.10 -2.77 15.48
N MET A 36 -0.26 -1.46 15.63
CA MET A 36 0.86 -0.51 15.66
C MET A 36 1.24 -0.22 17.12
N GLU A 37 2.55 -0.20 17.39
CA GLU A 37 3.12 0.18 18.70
C GLU A 37 2.82 1.66 19.01
N ASP A 38 2.98 2.52 18.01
CA ASP A 38 2.67 3.95 18.11
C ASP A 38 1.26 4.21 17.54
N PRO A 39 0.31 4.76 18.34
CA PRO A 39 -1.03 5.08 17.87
C PRO A 39 -1.07 6.21 16.82
N ASP A 40 -0.06 7.06 16.74
CA ASP A 40 0.02 8.15 15.76
C ASP A 40 0.50 7.65 14.37
N VAL A 41 1.05 6.43 14.31
CA VAL A 41 1.41 5.78 13.04
C VAL A 41 0.16 5.17 12.41
N SER A 42 -0.22 5.70 11.25
CA SER A 42 -1.39 5.22 10.48
C SER A 42 -1.07 4.00 9.61
N GLY A 43 0.17 3.88 9.15
CA GLY A 43 0.62 2.80 8.30
C GLY A 43 2.11 2.87 8.03
N ILE A 44 2.65 1.80 7.47
CA ILE A 44 4.06 1.68 7.16
C ILE A 44 4.29 0.66 6.05
N ILE A 45 5.15 1.01 5.10
CA ILE A 45 5.71 0.10 4.13
C ILE A 45 7.13 -0.33 4.51
N ARG A 46 7.42 -1.63 4.39
CA ARG A 46 8.76 -2.20 4.63
C ARG A 46 9.15 -3.19 3.55
N ARG A 47 10.45 -3.29 3.29
CA ARG A 47 11.04 -4.35 2.47
C ARG A 47 11.50 -5.49 3.37
N ASN A 48 10.94 -6.67 3.17
CA ASN A 48 11.25 -7.87 3.94
C ASN A 48 12.61 -8.46 3.51
N SER A 49 13.14 -9.41 4.30
CA SER A 49 14.41 -10.09 4.04
C SER A 49 14.45 -10.83 2.70
N ASN A 50 13.30 -11.28 2.20
CA ASN A 50 13.16 -11.91 0.89
C ASN A 50 13.07 -10.90 -0.29
N GLY A 51 13.24 -9.60 0.00
CA GLY A 51 13.21 -8.53 -0.98
C GLY A 51 11.83 -8.09 -1.44
N ARG A 52 10.74 -8.64 -0.87
CA ARG A 52 9.36 -8.21 -1.17
C ARG A 52 8.91 -7.09 -0.24
N TYR A 53 7.98 -6.27 -0.72
CA TYR A 53 7.40 -5.19 0.08
C TYR A 53 6.12 -5.65 0.80
N ALA A 54 5.94 -5.18 2.02
CA ALA A 54 4.75 -5.36 2.83
C ALA A 54 4.28 -4.03 3.40
N VAL A 55 2.98 -3.80 3.38
CA VAL A 55 2.30 -2.65 3.99
C VAL A 55 1.50 -3.13 5.18
N GLN A 56 1.64 -2.44 6.30
CA GLN A 56 0.81 -2.62 7.48
C GLN A 56 0.02 -1.33 7.70
N ILE A 57 -1.28 -1.44 7.95
CA ILE A 57 -2.19 -0.32 8.21
C ILE A 57 -2.73 -0.47 9.63
N ASN A 58 -2.77 0.63 10.37
CA ASN A 58 -3.26 0.65 11.74
C ASN A 58 -4.72 0.20 11.80
N GLY A 59 -4.96 -0.93 12.47
CA GLY A 59 -6.29 -1.52 12.62
C GLY A 59 -7.29 -0.63 13.35
N ARG A 60 -6.82 0.32 14.17
CA ARG A 60 -7.65 1.26 14.95
C ARG A 60 -8.22 2.40 14.09
N ASP A 61 -7.68 2.62 12.90
CA ASP A 61 -8.12 3.68 12.01
C ASP A 61 -9.49 3.37 11.39
N ASN A 62 -10.29 4.40 11.14
CA ASN A 62 -11.55 4.23 10.41
C ASN A 62 -11.30 3.86 8.94
N ALA A 63 -12.30 3.28 8.28
CA ALA A 63 -12.16 2.77 6.91
C ALA A 63 -11.71 3.81 5.88
N LYS A 64 -12.05 5.10 6.06
CA LYS A 64 -11.60 6.18 5.15
C LYS A 64 -10.11 6.44 5.31
N ARG A 65 -9.63 6.54 6.55
CA ARG A 65 -8.20 6.68 6.86
C ARG A 65 -7.40 5.48 6.38
N LYS A 66 -7.85 4.25 6.65
CA LYS A 66 -7.19 3.03 6.15
C LYS A 66 -6.98 3.03 4.64
N LYS A 67 -8.00 3.42 3.86
CA LYS A 67 -7.90 3.53 2.39
C LYS A 67 -6.90 4.60 1.96
N PHE A 68 -6.94 5.77 2.59
CA PHE A 68 -6.00 6.85 2.30
C PHE A 68 -4.55 6.44 2.60
N THR A 69 -4.32 5.85 3.78
CA THR A 69 -3.01 5.35 4.18
C THR A 69 -2.50 4.29 3.21
N LEU A 70 -3.32 3.31 2.82
CA LEU A 70 -2.89 2.31 1.84
C LEU A 70 -2.48 2.94 0.50
N ALA A 71 -3.24 3.92 0.00
CA ALA A 71 -2.87 4.64 -1.21
C ALA A 71 -1.54 5.41 -1.05
N HIS A 72 -1.34 6.03 0.11
CA HIS A 72 -0.11 6.74 0.47
C HIS A 72 1.12 5.81 0.47
N GLU A 73 1.02 4.65 1.12
CA GLU A 73 2.11 3.67 1.15
C GLU A 73 2.41 3.07 -0.24
N ILE A 74 1.39 2.85 -1.07
CA ILE A 74 1.58 2.45 -2.47
C ILE A 74 2.33 3.55 -3.25
N ALA A 75 2.02 4.82 -3.03
CA ALA A 75 2.75 5.92 -3.66
C ALA A 75 4.21 5.97 -3.20
N HIS A 76 4.50 5.73 -1.91
CA HIS A 76 5.87 5.59 -1.43
C HIS A 76 6.63 4.44 -2.11
N TYR A 77 5.98 3.29 -2.31
CA TYR A 77 6.56 2.21 -3.10
C TYR A 77 6.90 2.65 -4.52
N LEU A 78 5.98 3.33 -5.21
CA LEU A 78 6.18 3.72 -6.60
C LEU A 78 7.30 4.77 -6.76
N LEU A 79 7.47 5.68 -5.80
CA LEU A 79 8.44 6.78 -5.87
C LEU A 79 9.83 6.42 -5.35
N HIS A 80 9.96 5.50 -4.40
CA HIS A 80 11.21 5.29 -3.64
C HIS A 80 11.74 3.85 -3.68
N ARG A 81 11.21 2.98 -4.56
CA ARG A 81 11.67 1.58 -4.66
C ARG A 81 13.04 1.39 -5.30
N ASP A 82 13.50 2.37 -6.08
CA ASP A 82 14.71 2.30 -6.91
C ASP A 82 15.84 3.15 -6.32
#